data_AF-A0A427AU69-F1
#
_entry.id   AF-A0A427AU69-F1
#
_cell.length_a   1.000
_cell.length_b   1.000
_cell.length_c   1.000
_cell.angle_alpha   90.00
_cell.angle_beta   90.00
_cell.angle_gamma   90.00
#
_symmetry.space_group_name_H-M   'P 1'
#
loop_
_entity.id
_entity.type
_entity.pdbx_description
1 polymer ?
#
loop_
_entity_poly.entity_id
_entity_poly.type
_entity_poly.pdbx_seq_one_letter_code
_entity_poly.pdbx_strand_id
1 'polypeptide(L)'
;MCCTFPTTLRGPARMWYSWLKPSSISSFDHFVKEFKLNFIASSCPRPTVASLLGLTQGSYEPLAQFVGKFSAEVRRMPDTYPTLVIQAFLMGLRPSQFFWSLIERPPPTVPEMLQWASQYVAVETLVAGK
;
A
#
# COMPACT_ATOMS: atom_id res chain seq x y z
N MET A 1 -9.00 -10.86 -31.94
CA MET A 1 -8.49 -10.92 -30.55
C MET A 1 -7.34 -11.92 -30.54
N CYS A 2 -6.19 -11.60 -29.94
CA CYS A 2 -5.02 -12.48 -29.99
C CYS A 2 -5.32 -13.83 -29.32
N CYS A 3 -5.11 -14.96 -30.01
CA CYS A 3 -5.44 -16.31 -29.51
C CYS A 3 -4.67 -16.70 -28.23
N THR A 4 -3.57 -16.00 -27.93
CA THR A 4 -2.74 -16.25 -26.74
C THR A 4 -3.23 -15.51 -25.50
N PHE A 5 -3.98 -14.41 -25.65
CA PHE A 5 -4.40 -13.60 -24.51
C PHE A 5 -5.26 -14.37 -23.47
N PRO A 6 -6.22 -15.23 -23.86
CA PRO A 6 -6.96 -16.05 -22.89
C PRO A 6 -6.06 -16.97 -22.06
N THR A 7 -4.92 -17.40 -22.62
CA THR A 7 -3.97 -18.30 -21.93
C THR A 7 -3.15 -17.58 -20.85
N THR A 8 -3.07 -16.25 -20.89
CA THR A 8 -2.38 -15.46 -19.86
C THR A 8 -3.25 -15.23 -18.62
N LEU A 9 -4.57 -15.42 -18.72
CA LEU A 9 -5.48 -15.28 -17.57
C LEU A 9 -5.28 -16.43 -16.58
N ARG A 10 -5.31 -16.10 -15.28
CA ARG A 10 -5.15 -17.07 -14.18
C ARG A 10 -6.26 -16.91 -13.14
N GLY A 11 -6.50 -17.97 -12.38
CA GLY A 11 -7.42 -17.94 -11.24
C GLY A 11 -8.84 -17.47 -11.62
N PRO A 12 -9.46 -16.58 -10.82
CA PRO A 12 -10.82 -16.08 -11.04
C PRO A 12 -11.03 -15.46 -12.43
N ALA A 13 -10.02 -14.77 -12.98
CA ALA A 13 -10.10 -14.17 -14.32
C ALA A 13 -10.22 -15.23 -15.43
N ARG A 14 -9.53 -16.37 -15.29
CA ARG A 14 -9.60 -17.48 -16.25
C ARG A 14 -10.95 -18.20 -16.17
N MET A 15 -11.43 -18.45 -14.95
CA MET A 15 -12.75 -19.06 -14.71
C MET A 15 -13.86 -18.21 -15.32
N TRP A 16 -13.86 -16.91 -15.02
CA TRP A 16 -14.80 -15.95 -15.59
C TRP A 16 -14.79 -15.98 -17.13
N TYR A 17 -13.60 -15.89 -17.75
CA TYR A 17 -13.48 -15.92 -19.20
C TYR A 17 -14.05 -17.19 -19.82
N SER A 18 -13.89 -18.34 -19.16
CA SER A 18 -14.42 -19.63 -19.64
C SER A 18 -15.94 -19.74 -19.59
N TRP A 19 -16.62 -18.92 -18.78
CA TRP A 19 -18.07 -18.88 -18.66
C TRP A 19 -18.73 -17.89 -19.63
N LEU A 20 -17.93 -17.09 -20.34
CA LEU A 20 -18.45 -16.21 -21.37
C LEU A 20 -19.00 -17.02 -22.54
N LYS A 21 -20.18 -16.63 -23.02
CA LYS A 21 -20.75 -17.25 -24.22
C LYS A 21 -19.79 -17.08 -25.41
N PRO A 22 -19.66 -18.07 -26.29
CA PRO A 22 -18.88 -17.93 -27.52
C PRO A 22 -19.32 -16.68 -28.29
N SER A 23 -18.35 -15.93 -28.83
CA SER A 23 -18.58 -14.70 -29.60
C SER A 23 -19.29 -13.55 -28.84
N SER A 24 -19.42 -13.64 -27.52
CA SER A 24 -19.98 -12.54 -26.70
C SER A 24 -19.08 -11.29 -26.68
N ILE A 25 -17.77 -11.48 -26.87
CA ILE A 25 -16.79 -10.41 -26.96
C ILE A 25 -16.50 -10.13 -28.43
N SER A 26 -17.03 -9.00 -28.91
CA SER A 26 -16.88 -8.53 -30.28
C SER A 26 -15.57 -7.78 -30.57
N SER A 27 -14.93 -7.23 -29.54
CA SER A 27 -13.68 -6.47 -29.68
C SER A 27 -12.84 -6.49 -28.39
N PHE A 28 -11.58 -6.06 -28.50
CA PHE A 28 -10.72 -5.92 -27.31
C PHE A 28 -11.24 -4.84 -26.36
N ASP A 29 -11.75 -3.71 -26.86
CA ASP A 29 -12.33 -2.66 -26.01
C ASP A 29 -13.56 -3.17 -25.25
N HIS A 30 -14.39 -4.00 -25.90
CA HIS A 30 -15.52 -4.65 -25.26
C HIS A 30 -15.04 -5.62 -24.15
N PHE A 31 -13.99 -6.41 -24.42
CA PHE A 31 -13.36 -7.24 -23.37
C PHE A 31 -12.88 -6.40 -22.19
N VAL A 32 -12.15 -5.31 -22.44
CA VAL A 32 -11.60 -4.45 -21.37
C VAL A 32 -12.73 -3.88 -20.52
N LYS A 33 -13.84 -3.47 -21.14
CA LYS A 33 -15.03 -2.98 -20.43
C LYS A 33 -15.64 -4.06 -19.54
N GLU A 34 -15.91 -5.25 -20.08
CA GLU A 34 -16.48 -6.37 -19.33
C GLU A 34 -15.56 -6.85 -18.21
N PHE A 35 -14.26 -6.95 -18.48
CA PHE A 35 -13.26 -7.32 -17.49
C PHE A 35 -13.21 -6.31 -16.34
N LYS A 36 -13.22 -5.00 -16.65
CA LYS A 36 -13.29 -3.95 -15.63
C LYS A 36 -14.58 -4.10 -14.80
N LEU A 37 -15.74 -4.26 -15.42
CA LEU A 37 -17.00 -4.42 -14.68
C LEU A 37 -16.97 -5.59 -13.70
N ASN A 38 -16.39 -6.72 -14.10
CA ASN A 38 -16.33 -7.92 -13.27
C ASN A 38 -15.26 -7.87 -12.17
N PHE A 39 -14.17 -7.12 -12.37
CA PHE A 39 -13.02 -7.14 -11.47
C PHE A 39 -12.67 -5.78 -10.83
N ILE A 40 -13.38 -4.68 -11.12
CA ILE A 40 -13.08 -3.35 -10.56
C ILE A 40 -13.22 -3.33 -9.03
N ALA A 41 -14.21 -4.01 -8.48
CA ALA A 41 -14.40 -4.13 -7.03
C ALA A 41 -13.29 -4.96 -6.35
N SER A 42 -12.70 -5.91 -7.09
CA SER A 42 -11.53 -6.69 -6.65
C SER A 42 -10.20 -6.02 -6.95
N SER A 43 -10.21 -4.89 -7.68
CA SER A 43 -9.00 -4.15 -7.97
C SER A 43 -8.54 -3.44 -6.72
N CYS A 44 -7.27 -3.60 -6.37
CA CYS A 44 -6.70 -2.84 -5.27
C CYS A 44 -6.70 -1.36 -5.67
N PRO A 45 -7.41 -0.47 -4.95
CA PRO A 45 -7.46 0.94 -5.31
C PRO A 45 -6.05 1.51 -5.44
N ARG A 46 -5.88 2.46 -6.35
CA ARG A 46 -4.65 3.25 -6.36
C ARG A 46 -4.57 3.99 -5.02
N PRO A 47 -3.44 3.91 -4.32
CA PRO A 47 -3.26 4.66 -3.08
C PRO A 47 -3.32 6.16 -3.39
N THR A 48 -3.85 6.91 -2.44
CA THR A 48 -4.12 8.34 -2.56
C THR A 48 -3.45 9.06 -1.40
N VAL A 49 -3.29 10.38 -1.53
CA VAL A 49 -2.83 11.20 -0.40
C VAL A 49 -3.76 11.04 0.81
N ALA A 50 -5.07 10.89 0.59
CA ALA A 50 -6.04 10.67 1.65
C ALA A 50 -5.84 9.30 2.36
N SER A 51 -5.50 8.24 1.62
CA SER A 51 -5.22 6.94 2.24
C SER A 51 -3.92 6.97 3.04
N LEU A 52 -2.89 7.67 2.57
CA LEU A 52 -1.64 7.88 3.30
C LEU A 52 -1.87 8.67 4.60
N LEU A 53 -2.59 9.79 4.54
CA LEU A 53 -2.92 10.62 5.71
C LEU A 53 -3.86 9.92 6.70
N GLY A 54 -4.68 8.98 6.21
CA GLY A 54 -5.57 8.18 7.04
C GLY A 54 -4.88 7.05 7.80
N LEU A 55 -3.60 6.76 7.52
CA LEU A 55 -2.85 5.77 8.27
C LEU A 55 -2.49 6.30 9.65
N THR A 56 -3.08 5.67 10.67
CA THR A 56 -2.77 5.94 12.07
C THR A 56 -2.28 4.68 12.77
N GLN A 57 -1.39 4.85 13.73
CA GLN A 57 -0.92 3.81 14.62
C GLN A 57 -2.00 3.54 15.66
N GLY A 58 -2.53 2.32 15.65
CA GLY A 58 -3.55 1.92 16.64
C GLY A 58 -3.01 1.95 18.08
N SER A 59 -3.92 2.11 19.06
CA SER A 59 -3.54 2.20 20.49
C SER A 59 -2.75 1.01 21.01
N TYR A 60 -2.98 -0.19 20.46
CA TYR A 60 -2.27 -1.42 20.79
C TYR A 60 -1.39 -1.92 19.64
N GLU A 61 -1.25 -1.13 18.57
CA GLU A 61 -0.46 -1.51 17.41
C GLU A 61 1.03 -1.26 17.68
N PRO A 62 1.89 -2.31 17.59
CA PRO A 62 3.33 -2.13 17.67
C PRO A 62 3.85 -1.21 16.56
N LEU A 63 4.87 -0.41 16.87
CA LEU A 63 5.46 0.52 15.90
C LEU A 63 5.90 -0.21 14.62
N ALA A 64 6.45 -1.42 14.75
CA ALA A 64 6.85 -2.28 13.63
C ALA A 64 5.71 -2.50 12.62
N GLN A 65 4.51 -2.77 13.11
CA GLN A 65 3.35 -3.04 12.27
C GLN A 65 2.88 -1.77 11.55
N PHE A 66 2.83 -0.64 12.26
CA PHE A 66 2.53 0.66 11.67
C PHE A 66 3.53 1.04 10.57
N VAL A 67 4.84 0.97 10.86
CA VAL A 67 5.91 1.27 9.91
C VAL A 67 5.83 0.37 8.68
N GLY A 68 5.49 -0.92 8.87
CA GLY A 68 5.26 -1.86 7.77
C GLY A 68 4.12 -1.44 6.85
N LYS A 69 2.94 -1.11 7.40
CA LYS A 69 1.80 -0.61 6.62
C LYS A 69 2.14 0.69 5.88
N PHE A 70 2.76 1.64 6.58
CA PHE A 70 3.11 2.94 6.02
C PHE A 70 4.12 2.81 4.87
N SER A 71 5.17 2.00 5.05
CA SER A 71 6.19 1.76 4.02
C SER A 71 5.60 1.07 2.78
N ALA A 72 4.64 0.17 2.97
CA ALA A 72 3.93 -0.49 1.87
C ALA A 72 3.09 0.51 1.06
N GLU A 73 2.42 1.45 1.72
CA GLU A 73 1.61 2.50 1.07
C GLU A 73 2.51 3.47 0.28
N VAL A 74 3.58 3.99 0.91
CA VAL A 74 4.53 4.91 0.27
C VAL A 74 5.20 4.29 -0.96
N ARG A 75 5.57 3.01 -0.90
CA ARG A 75 6.18 2.29 -2.04
C ARG A 75 5.28 2.30 -3.28
N ARG A 76 3.96 2.35 -3.09
CA ARG A 76 2.99 2.39 -4.18
C ARG A 76 2.74 3.81 -4.70
N MET A 77 3.38 4.83 -4.12
CA MET A 77 3.24 6.25 -4.48
C MET A 77 4.62 6.93 -4.69
N PRO A 78 5.42 6.53 -5.70
CA PRO A 78 6.80 7.01 -5.89
C PRO A 78 6.90 8.52 -6.18
N ASP A 79 5.85 9.13 -6.72
CA ASP A 79 5.82 10.55 -7.11
C ASP A 79 5.31 11.49 -6.00
N THR A 80 5.18 10.99 -4.77
CA THR A 80 4.68 11.79 -3.63
C THR A 80 5.77 12.71 -3.11
N TYR A 81 5.39 13.97 -2.81
CA TYR A 81 6.29 14.93 -2.19
C TYR A 81 6.86 14.39 -0.86
N PRO A 82 8.20 14.36 -0.68
CA PRO A 82 8.82 13.82 0.54
C PRO A 82 8.32 14.48 1.82
N THR A 83 8.09 15.79 1.80
CA THR A 83 7.55 16.55 2.93
C THR A 83 6.17 16.07 3.36
N LEU A 84 5.29 15.77 2.39
CA LEU A 84 3.96 15.23 2.66
C LEU A 84 4.04 13.83 3.29
N VAL A 85 4.97 12.99 2.81
CA VAL A 85 5.18 11.65 3.38
C VAL A 85 5.65 11.76 4.84
N ILE A 86 6.62 12.62 5.12
CA ILE A 86 7.13 12.83 6.49
C ILE A 86 6.02 13.37 7.41
N GLN A 87 5.24 14.35 6.94
CA GLN A 87 4.10 14.89 7.69
C GLN A 87 3.04 13.82 7.97
N ALA A 88 2.66 13.03 6.97
CA ALA A 88 1.70 11.95 7.14
C ALA A 88 2.19 10.91 8.15
N PHE A 89 3.48 10.57 8.14
CA PHE A 89 4.07 9.66 9.11
C PHE A 89 3.96 10.20 10.54
N LEU A 90 4.34 11.47 10.75
CA LEU A 90 4.25 12.11 12.07
C LEU A 90 2.81 12.21 12.57
N MET A 91 1.86 12.57 11.70
CA MET A 91 0.44 12.63 12.04
C MET A 91 -0.16 11.26 12.36
N GLY A 92 0.34 10.22 11.71
CA GLY A 92 -0.11 8.85 11.93
C GLY A 92 0.43 8.22 13.22
N LEU A 93 1.54 8.71 13.76
CA LEU A 93 2.14 8.15 14.98
C LEU A 93 1.33 8.52 16.23
N ARG A 94 1.29 7.58 17.18
CA ARG A 94 0.81 7.89 18.53
C ARG A 94 1.90 8.61 19.34
N PRO A 95 1.53 9.47 20.30
CA PRO A 95 2.49 10.04 21.24
C PRO A 95 3.29 8.94 21.95
N SER A 96 4.61 8.98 21.79
CA SER A 96 5.56 7.99 22.29
C SER A 96 6.96 8.58 22.36
N GLN A 97 7.91 7.91 23.00
CA GLN A 97 9.31 8.35 23.01
C GLN A 97 9.88 8.47 21.59
N PHE A 98 9.52 7.55 20.69
CA PHE A 98 9.89 7.64 19.28
C PHE A 98 9.32 8.89 18.60
N PHE A 99 8.02 9.16 18.79
CA PHE A 99 7.38 10.37 18.25
C PHE A 99 8.13 11.64 18.70
N TRP A 100 8.42 11.76 20.00
CA TRP A 100 9.13 12.93 20.52
C TRP A 100 10.56 13.06 19.96
N SER A 101 11.26 11.94 19.76
CA SER A 101 12.60 11.97 19.15
C SER A 101 12.59 12.54 17.72
N LEU A 102 11.52 12.28 16.95
CA LEU A 102 11.34 12.82 15.61
C LEU A 102 10.99 14.31 15.62
N ILE A 103 10.24 14.77 16.62
CA ILE A 103 9.93 16.21 16.77
C ILE A 103 11.19 16.99 17.15
N GLU A 104 11.99 16.44 18.06
CA GLU A 104 13.23 17.07 18.52
C GLU A 104 14.28 17.15 17.40
N ARG A 105 14.33 16.14 16.53
CA ARG A 105 15.22 16.12 15.37
C ARG A 105 14.44 15.65 14.14
N PRO A 106 13.78 16.57 13.40
CA PRO A 106 13.01 16.20 12.22
C PRO A 106 13.88 15.54 11.13
N PRO A 107 13.47 14.39 10.58
CA PRO A 107 14.21 13.76 9.50
C PRO A 107 14.10 14.61 8.22
N PRO A 108 15.21 14.86 7.51
CA PRO A 108 15.20 15.67 6.28
C PRO A 108 14.67 14.90 5.06
N THR A 109 14.73 13.56 5.10
CA THR A 109 14.35 12.70 3.97
C THR A 109 13.54 11.48 4.42
N VAL A 110 12.70 10.96 3.52
CA VAL A 110 11.87 9.76 3.76
C VAL A 110 12.74 8.52 4.07
N PRO A 111 13.84 8.24 3.35
CA PRO A 111 14.69 7.09 3.68
C PRO A 111 15.29 7.19 5.09
N GLU A 112 15.75 8.37 5.51
CA GLU A 112 16.29 8.56 6.86
C GLU A 112 15.22 8.33 7.93
N MET A 113 14.01 8.84 7.71
CA MET A 113 12.86 8.61 8.60
C MET A 113 12.56 7.11 8.76
N LEU A 114 12.51 6.36 7.65
CA LEU A 114 12.22 4.92 7.67
C LEU A 114 13.37 4.11 8.29
N GLN A 115 14.61 4.50 8.05
CA GLN A 115 15.79 3.89 8.68
C GLN A 115 15.73 4.06 10.19
N TRP A 116 15.44 5.28 10.66
CA TRP A 116 15.37 5.56 12.08
C TRP A 116 14.23 4.80 12.77
N ALA A 117 13.06 4.74 12.13
CA ALA A 117 11.95 3.90 12.58
C ALA A 117 12.35 2.43 12.69
N SER A 118 13.08 1.90 11.71
CA SER A 118 13.57 0.51 11.71
C SER A 118 14.55 0.24 12.84
N GLN A 119 15.46 1.18 13.12
CA GLN A 119 16.40 1.08 14.24
C GLN A 119 15.68 1.08 15.58
N TYR A 120 14.69 1.96 15.76
CA TYR A 120 13.90 2.02 17.00
C TYR A 120 13.10 0.72 17.22
N VAL A 121 12.46 0.21 16.17
CA VAL A 121 11.75 -1.08 16.20
C VAL A 121 12.67 -2.24 16.58
N ALA A 122 13.90 -2.26 16.05
CA ALA A 122 14.89 -3.27 16.42
C ALA A 122 15.25 -3.21 17.91
N VAL A 123 15.37 -2.01 18.47
CA VAL A 123 15.64 -1.83 19.92
C VAL A 123 14.43 -2.26 20.76
N GLU A 124 13.20 -1.85 20.40
CA GLU A 124 11.99 -2.24 21.14
C GLU A 124 11.78 -3.76 21.17
N THR A 125 12.02 -4.44 20.04
CA THR A 125 11.86 -5.90 19.95
C THR A 125 12.90 -6.67 20.78
N LEU A 126 14.11 -6.13 20.93
CA LEU A 126 15.15 -6.70 21.80
C LEU A 126 14.84 -6.53 23.29
N VAL A 127 14.14 -5.45 23.67
CA VAL A 127 13.77 -5.17 25.06
C VAL A 127 12.52 -5.95 25.47
N ALA A 128 11.54 -6.11 24.58
CA ALA A 128 10.30 -6.86 24.83
C ALA A 128 10.48 -8.39 24.87
N GLY A 129 11.62 -8.90 24.39
CA GLY A 129 11.97 -10.32 24.42
C GLY A 129 12.69 -10.80 25.69
N LYS A 130 12.77 -9.96 26.73
CA LYS A 130 13.30 -10.29 28.06
C LYS A 130 12.16 -10.30 29.09
#